data_AF-A0A151GJ70-F1
#
_entry.id   AF-A0A151GJ70-F1
#
_cell.length_a   1.000
_cell.length_b   1.000
_cell.length_c   1.000
_cell.angle_alpha   90.00
_cell.angle_beta   90.00
_cell.angle_gamma   90.00
#
_symmetry.space_group_name_H-M   'P 1'
#
loop_
_entity.id
_entity.type
_entity.pdbx_description
1 polymer ?
#
loop_
_entity_poly.entity_id
_entity_poly.type
_entity_poly.pdbx_seq_one_letter_code
_entity_poly.pdbx_strand_id
1 'polypeptide(L)'
;MISGVLIFNQKGENLIFRAFRNDCRPRLADVFRIQVISNAQVRSPILTLGSTTFSHVKHENIYLVAITKSNANAALVFEFLYRLIQLGKGYFGKFDEEAVKNNFVLVYELLDEIIDFGYPQNTETDTLKMYITTEGVKSEVRPEDTSKITMQATGALSWRKADVRYRKNEAFVDVIEDVNLLMSATGAVLRADVTGQIVMRAYLSGTPECKFGLNDRLLLDNDGLQSYPSGNRTGSKATKAAAGSVTLEDCQFHQCVKLGKFDTDRIISFVPPDGEFELMRYRSTENVNLPFKVHAIVNEVGRTKVEYSIGVKANFGSKLFATNVIVKIPTPLNTAKIIERCTQGKAKYEPSENNIVWKIGRFTGQSEYVLSAEALLTSMTNQRAWSRPPLSMNFSLLMFTSSGLLVRYLKVFEKSNYSSVKWVRYMTRAVPTTWRKQCGLFLCITMFTCAHPWARVVPPSSCPVHRPFDSTCDGDAALLGLPLGSTLPGATGQNLVNMHCPRLLRDAPHTTPHHCHSMTHLAVDVMYAEWRWLCDERWTSEITPQPWFANLRTDLIVLG
;
A
#
# COMPACT_ATOMS: atom_id res chain seq x y z
N MET A 1 3.73 22.34 9.47
CA MET A 1 4.18 21.27 10.38
C MET A 1 3.18 21.08 11.50
N ILE A 2 3.37 20.08 12.38
CA ILE A 2 2.43 19.71 13.44
C ILE A 2 2.35 20.84 14.47
N SER A 3 1.14 21.33 14.74
CA SER A 3 0.88 22.40 15.72
C SER A 3 0.60 21.83 17.12
N GLY A 4 -0.02 20.65 17.18
CA GLY A 4 -0.27 19.94 18.43
C GLY A 4 -0.74 18.50 18.20
N VAL A 5 -0.62 17.68 19.22
CA VAL A 5 -1.09 16.29 19.26
C VAL A 5 -2.10 16.13 20.39
N LEU A 6 -3.20 15.44 20.09
CA LEU A 6 -4.26 15.10 21.01
C LEU A 6 -4.46 13.59 21.05
N ILE A 7 -4.81 13.07 22.22
CA ILE A 7 -5.26 11.68 22.38
C ILE A 7 -6.62 11.70 23.05
N PHE A 8 -7.63 11.14 22.40
CA PHE A 8 -8.98 11.00 22.94
C PHE A 8 -9.33 9.56 23.23
N ASN A 9 -10.24 9.33 24.17
CA ASN A 9 -10.92 8.05 24.31
C ASN A 9 -12.10 7.92 23.33
N GLN A 10 -12.72 6.74 23.31
CA GLN A 10 -13.90 6.48 22.48
C GLN A 10 -15.12 7.35 22.84
N LYS A 11 -15.19 7.84 24.08
CA LYS A 11 -16.28 8.73 24.57
C LYS A 11 -16.06 10.19 24.17
N GLY A 12 -14.88 10.53 23.65
CA GLY A 12 -14.49 11.89 23.29
C GLY A 12 -13.89 12.71 24.42
N GLU A 13 -13.55 12.11 25.56
CA GLU A 13 -12.76 12.77 26.59
C GLU A 13 -11.31 12.89 26.12
N ASN A 14 -10.72 14.05 26.34
CA ASN A 14 -9.34 14.33 25.99
C ASN A 14 -8.40 13.78 27.09
N LEU A 15 -7.58 12.80 26.74
CA LEU A 15 -6.61 12.17 27.64
C LEU A 15 -5.31 12.97 27.71
N ILE A 16 -4.79 13.39 26.55
CA ILE A 16 -3.52 14.11 26.42
C ILE A 16 -3.70 15.27 25.45
N PHE A 17 -3.28 16.47 25.87
CA PHE A 17 -3.17 17.64 25.03
C PHE A 17 -1.73 18.13 25.05
N ARG A 18 -1.03 18.05 23.92
CA ARG A 18 0.29 18.67 23.78
C ARG A 18 0.33 19.62 22.60
N ALA A 19 0.55 20.89 22.89
CA ALA A 19 0.79 21.92 21.88
C ALA A 19 2.30 22.13 21.72
N PHE A 20 2.79 22.08 20.47
CA PHE A 20 4.20 22.35 20.13
C PHE A 20 4.39 23.76 19.57
N ARG A 21 3.28 24.42 19.22
CA ARG A 21 3.25 25.76 18.64
C ARG A 21 2.18 26.59 19.32
N ASN A 22 2.42 27.91 19.37
CA ASN A 22 1.52 28.89 19.99
C ASN A 22 0.17 29.05 19.28
N ASP A 23 0.02 28.46 18.09
CA ASP A 23 -1.19 28.49 17.29
C ASP A 23 -2.23 27.44 17.73
N CYS A 24 -1.85 26.45 18.56
CA CYS A 24 -2.75 25.42 19.05
C CYS A 24 -3.43 25.84 20.37
N ARG A 25 -4.76 26.04 20.33
CA ARG A 25 -5.55 26.40 21.52
C ARG A 25 -6.33 25.17 22.03
N PRO A 26 -6.50 24.99 23.35
CA PRO A 26 -7.26 23.87 23.91
C PRO A 26 -8.69 23.72 23.36
N ARG A 27 -9.35 24.83 22.99
CA ARG A 27 -10.70 24.83 22.37
C ARG A 27 -10.80 24.00 21.09
N LEU A 28 -9.68 23.75 20.40
CA LEU A 28 -9.65 22.91 19.20
C LEU A 28 -9.99 21.44 19.52
N ALA A 29 -9.74 20.99 20.75
CA ALA A 29 -10.11 19.65 21.18
C ALA A 29 -11.63 19.45 21.19
N ASP A 30 -12.39 20.45 21.66
CA ASP A 30 -13.85 20.42 21.65
C ASP A 30 -14.42 20.40 20.24
N VAL A 31 -13.84 21.19 19.33
CA VAL A 31 -14.24 21.22 17.92
C VAL A 31 -14.10 19.83 17.29
N PHE A 32 -12.97 19.16 17.51
CA PHE A 32 -12.75 17.81 17.00
C PHE A 32 -13.73 16.80 17.58
N ARG A 33 -13.97 16.84 18.90
CA ARG A 33 -14.91 15.96 19.61
C ARG A 33 -16.33 16.07 19.04
N ILE A 34 -16.82 17.28 18.81
CA ILE A 34 -18.17 17.52 18.28
C ILE A 34 -18.27 17.07 16.82
N GLN A 35 -17.27 17.40 16.00
CA GLN A 35 -17.36 17.20 14.55
C GLN A 35 -17.01 15.78 14.10
N VAL A 36 -16.10 15.10 14.79
CA VAL A 36 -15.61 13.76 14.39
C VAL A 36 -16.13 12.68 15.32
N ILE A 37 -15.91 12.80 16.63
CA ILE A 37 -16.24 11.73 17.57
C ILE A 37 -17.76 11.57 17.73
N SER A 38 -18.49 12.69 17.78
CA SER A 38 -19.95 12.68 17.95
C SER A 38 -20.69 12.37 16.65
N ASN A 39 -20.05 12.52 15.48
CA ASN A 39 -20.67 12.35 14.18
C ASN A 39 -20.21 11.07 13.48
N ALA A 40 -21.05 10.03 13.50
CA ALA A 40 -20.76 8.74 12.88
C ALA A 40 -20.67 8.75 11.34
N GLN A 41 -21.05 9.85 10.68
CA GLN A 41 -21.01 9.97 9.22
C GLN A 41 -19.66 10.49 8.70
N VAL A 42 -18.84 11.13 9.55
CA VAL A 42 -17.51 11.60 9.15
C VAL A 42 -16.57 10.41 9.12
N ARG A 43 -16.14 10.02 7.91
CA ARG A 43 -15.26 8.88 7.67
C ARG A 43 -13.87 9.25 7.17
N SER A 44 -13.66 10.52 6.80
CA SER A 44 -12.37 10.98 6.28
C SER A 44 -11.35 11.08 7.42
N PRO A 45 -10.14 10.51 7.28
CA PRO A 45 -9.08 10.62 8.29
C PRO A 45 -8.52 12.05 8.41
N ILE A 46 -8.74 12.89 7.40
CA ILE A 46 -8.40 14.32 7.42
C ILE A 46 -9.70 15.13 7.39
N LEU A 47 -9.84 16.04 8.34
CA LEU A 47 -10.95 17.00 8.39
C LEU A 47 -10.37 18.42 8.46
N THR A 48 -10.76 19.27 7.51
CA THR A 48 -10.38 20.68 7.51
C THR A 48 -11.57 21.52 7.93
N LEU A 49 -11.43 22.26 9.03
CA LEU A 49 -12.44 23.18 9.56
C LEU A 49 -11.85 24.59 9.60
N GLY A 50 -12.35 25.46 8.72
CA GLY A 50 -11.80 26.80 8.55
C GLY A 50 -10.31 26.74 8.19
N SER A 51 -9.46 27.34 9.02
CA SER A 51 -8.00 27.37 8.84
C SER A 51 -7.25 26.26 9.58
N THR A 52 -7.95 25.24 10.10
CA THR A 52 -7.33 24.18 10.91
C THR A 52 -7.66 22.82 10.32
N THR A 53 -6.63 22.01 10.12
CA THR A 53 -6.71 20.65 9.61
C THR A 53 -6.42 19.66 10.74
N PHE A 54 -7.34 18.72 10.93
CA PHE A 54 -7.27 17.63 11.88
C PHE A 54 -7.00 16.33 11.14
N SER A 55 -5.82 15.75 11.34
CA SER A 55 -5.47 14.42 10.85
C SER A 55 -5.60 13.43 12.00
N HIS A 56 -6.43 12.40 11.87
CA HIS A 56 -6.66 11.46 12.96
C HIS A 56 -6.57 10.00 12.54
N VAL A 57 -6.14 9.17 13.48
CA VAL A 57 -6.08 7.71 13.37
C VAL A 57 -6.80 7.12 14.58
N LYS A 58 -7.68 6.15 14.32
CA LYS A 58 -8.29 5.36 15.38
C LYS A 58 -7.42 4.13 15.66
N HIS A 59 -7.01 3.96 16.91
CA HIS A 59 -6.28 2.78 17.36
C HIS A 59 -6.97 2.18 18.57
N GLU A 60 -7.39 0.92 18.49
CA GLU A 60 -8.12 0.25 19.57
C GLU A 60 -9.31 1.09 20.09
N ASN A 61 -9.27 1.53 21.36
CA ASN A 61 -10.27 2.37 22.02
C ASN A 61 -9.89 3.87 22.11
N ILE A 62 -8.82 4.30 21.43
CA ILE A 62 -8.35 5.70 21.42
C ILE A 62 -8.32 6.30 20.01
N TYR A 63 -8.36 7.63 19.96
CA TYR A 63 -8.12 8.42 18.75
C TYR A 63 -6.87 9.26 18.95
N LEU A 64 -5.89 9.10 18.07
CA LEU A 64 -4.74 9.99 17.99
C LEU A 64 -5.02 11.05 16.92
N VAL A 65 -4.82 12.31 17.27
CA VAL A 65 -5.12 13.45 16.40
C VAL A 65 -3.92 14.38 16.34
N ALA A 66 -3.48 14.70 15.14
CA ALA A 66 -2.52 15.77 14.89
C ALA A 66 -3.26 16.99 14.32
N ILE A 67 -3.04 18.14 14.94
CA ILE A 67 -3.56 19.43 14.51
C ILE A 67 -2.50 20.14 13.68
N THR A 68 -2.91 20.69 12.54
CA THR A 68 -2.07 21.54 11.70
C THR A 68 -2.86 22.77 11.25
N LYS A 69 -2.26 23.95 11.28
CA LYS A 69 -2.86 25.19 10.71
C LYS A 69 -2.20 25.64 9.40
N SER A 70 -0.97 25.20 9.18
CA SER A 70 -0.25 25.38 7.92
C SER A 70 -0.54 24.22 6.95
N ASN A 71 -0.25 24.42 5.66
CA ASN A 71 -0.17 23.33 4.68
C ASN A 71 1.01 22.39 5.01
N ALA A 72 0.76 21.40 5.88
CA ALA A 72 1.73 20.39 6.27
C ALA A 72 1.62 19.16 5.35
N ASN A 73 2.73 18.46 5.14
CA ASN A 73 2.70 17.19 4.43
C ASN A 73 1.88 16.16 5.23
N ALA A 74 0.70 15.80 4.72
CA ALA A 74 -0.21 14.87 5.38
C ALA A 74 0.43 13.48 5.58
N ALA A 75 1.25 13.01 4.64
CA ALA A 75 1.90 11.71 4.74
C ALA A 75 2.87 11.65 5.93
N LEU A 76 3.64 12.72 6.16
CA LEU A 76 4.53 12.84 7.31
C LEU A 76 3.75 12.79 8.63
N VAL A 77 2.60 13.47 8.68
CA VAL A 77 1.74 13.47 9.88
C VAL A 77 1.21 12.07 10.17
N PHE A 78 0.72 11.35 9.16
CA PHE A 78 0.23 9.99 9.37
C PHE A 78 1.33 9.00 9.72
N GLU A 79 2.49 9.05 9.06
CA GLU A 79 3.64 8.21 9.41
C GLU A 79 4.03 8.45 10.87
N PHE A 80 4.11 9.71 11.30
CA PHE A 80 4.36 10.05 12.70
C PHE A 80 3.30 9.46 13.65
N LEU A 81 2.01 9.58 13.34
CA LEU A 81 0.93 9.01 14.18
C LEU A 81 1.04 7.48 14.29
N TYR A 82 1.38 6.78 13.20
CA TYR A 82 1.59 5.33 13.24
C TYR A 82 2.85 4.95 14.02
N ARG A 83 3.94 5.73 13.88
CA ARG A 83 5.16 5.54 14.67
C ARG A 83 4.95 5.80 16.16
N LEU A 84 4.13 6.79 16.52
CA LEU A 84 3.74 7.04 17.91
C LEU A 84 2.95 5.85 18.50
N ILE A 85 2.04 5.25 17.73
CA ILE A 85 1.34 4.02 18.15
C ILE A 85 2.34 2.87 18.36
N GLN A 86 3.28 2.69 17.44
CA GLN A 86 4.30 1.64 17.54
C GLN A 86 5.21 1.86 18.76
N LEU A 87 5.61 3.10 19.02
CA LEU A 87 6.39 3.49 20.20
C LEU A 87 5.62 3.20 21.50
N GLY A 88 4.34 3.58 21.56
CA GLY A 88 3.46 3.28 22.69
C GLY A 88 3.37 1.78 22.95
N LYS A 89 3.22 0.95 21.91
CA LYS A 89 3.27 -0.51 22.05
C LYS A 89 4.64 -1.01 22.53
N GLY A 90 5.72 -0.41 22.06
CA GLY A 90 7.08 -0.75 22.49
C GLY A 90 7.33 -0.49 23.98
N TYR A 91 6.73 0.55 24.55
CA TYR A 91 6.87 0.92 25.96
C TYR A 91 5.87 0.20 26.88
N PHE A 92 4.60 0.16 26.50
CA PHE A 92 3.51 -0.32 27.35
C PHE A 92 3.03 -1.74 27.01
N GLY A 93 3.58 -2.35 25.94
CA GLY A 93 3.12 -3.62 25.36
C GLY A 93 1.87 -3.46 24.50
N LYS A 94 0.88 -2.71 25.00
CA LYS A 94 -0.37 -2.35 24.32
C LYS A 94 -0.66 -0.86 24.53
N PHE A 95 -1.27 -0.22 23.54
CA PHE A 95 -1.48 1.23 23.52
C PHE A 95 -2.98 1.54 23.54
N ASP A 96 -3.58 1.40 24.72
CA ASP A 96 -5.00 1.61 24.99
C ASP A 96 -5.23 2.80 25.95
N GLU A 97 -6.51 3.13 26.20
CA GLU A 97 -6.91 4.18 27.14
C GLU A 97 -6.32 3.99 28.56
N GLU A 98 -6.25 2.75 29.04
CA GLU A 98 -5.74 2.43 30.37
C GLU A 98 -4.22 2.67 30.47
N ALA A 99 -3.47 2.25 29.45
CA ALA A 99 -2.03 2.48 29.35
C ALA A 99 -1.69 3.97 29.33
N VAL A 100 -2.45 4.78 28.57
CA VAL A 100 -2.23 6.24 28.52
C VAL A 100 -2.54 6.89 29.87
N LYS A 101 -3.63 6.49 30.54
CA LYS A 101 -4.00 7.04 31.86
C LYS A 101 -3.00 6.68 32.95
N ASN A 102 -2.53 5.43 32.98
CA ASN A 102 -1.59 4.96 34.00
C ASN A 102 -0.19 5.54 33.81
N ASN A 103 0.19 5.91 32.58
CA ASN A 103 1.54 6.37 32.24
C ASN A 103 1.57 7.80 31.67
N PHE A 104 0.68 8.68 32.11
CA PHE A 104 0.52 10.01 31.52
C PHE A 104 1.81 10.85 31.51
N VAL A 105 2.62 10.76 32.58
CA VAL A 105 3.90 11.48 32.69
C VAL A 105 4.85 11.04 31.57
N LEU A 106 5.02 9.73 31.41
CA LEU A 106 5.90 9.15 30.39
C LEU A 106 5.42 9.51 28.97
N VAL A 107 4.11 9.56 28.73
CA VAL A 107 3.57 9.96 27.42
C VAL A 107 3.92 11.42 27.11
N TYR A 108 3.89 12.33 28.09
CA TYR A 108 4.32 13.71 27.88
C TYR A 108 5.82 13.81 27.61
N GLU A 109 6.65 13.09 28.37
CA GLU A 109 8.11 13.03 28.14
C GLU A 109 8.42 12.49 26.74
N LEU A 110 7.77 11.40 26.33
CA LEU A 110 7.92 10.85 24.99
C LEU A 110 7.51 11.86 23.92
N LEU A 111 6.39 12.55 24.08
CA LEU A 111 5.91 13.54 23.11
C LEU A 111 6.89 14.72 22.94
N ASP A 112 7.53 15.14 24.03
CA ASP A 112 8.51 16.24 24.01
C ASP A 112 9.85 15.85 23.39
N GLU A 113 10.25 14.60 23.51
CA GLU A 113 11.49 14.11 22.90
C GLU A 113 11.32 13.75 21.42
N ILE A 114 10.15 13.24 21.01
CA ILE A 114 9.92 12.83 19.61
C ILE A 114 9.47 13.96 18.69
N ILE A 115 8.98 15.09 19.23
CA ILE A 115 8.62 16.27 18.44
C ILE A 115 9.24 17.52 19.06
N ASP A 116 10.01 18.23 18.26
CA ASP A 116 10.46 19.59 18.59
C ASP A 116 9.84 20.60 17.62
N PHE A 117 9.12 21.60 18.15
CA PHE A 117 8.44 22.67 17.41
C PHE A 117 7.58 22.21 16.20
N GLY A 118 7.05 20.99 16.27
CA GLY A 118 6.24 20.37 15.22
C GLY A 118 6.99 19.52 14.20
N TYR A 119 8.31 19.36 14.35
CA TYR A 119 9.18 18.51 13.55
C TYR A 119 9.42 17.19 14.28
N PRO A 120 8.97 16.05 13.71
CA PRO A 120 9.34 14.74 14.24
C PRO A 120 10.85 14.54 14.23
N GLN A 121 11.39 14.07 15.36
CA GLN A 121 12.80 13.77 15.57
C GLN A 121 13.03 12.25 15.49
N ASN A 122 13.77 11.68 16.43
CA ASN A 122 14.00 10.24 16.51
C ASN A 122 12.83 9.53 17.19
N THR A 123 12.20 8.58 16.50
CA THR A 123 11.08 7.77 17.02
C THR A 123 11.47 6.32 17.34
N GLU A 124 12.77 6.01 17.38
CA GLU A 124 13.26 4.66 17.65
C GLU A 124 13.12 4.27 19.14
N THR A 125 12.37 3.19 19.39
CA THR A 125 12.05 2.74 20.75
C THR A 125 13.29 2.34 21.54
N ASP A 126 14.23 1.62 20.92
CA ASP A 126 15.42 1.11 21.62
C ASP A 126 16.39 2.24 22.01
N THR A 127 16.43 3.32 21.21
CA THR A 127 17.21 4.51 21.53
C THR A 127 16.54 5.31 22.64
N LEU A 128 15.22 5.56 22.53
CA LEU A 128 14.45 6.32 23.52
C LEU A 128 14.49 5.66 24.90
N LYS A 129 14.42 4.32 24.97
CA LYS A 129 14.46 3.56 26.23
C LYS A 129 15.77 3.69 27.00
N MET A 130 16.82 4.22 26.38
CA MET A 130 18.11 4.42 27.06
C MET A 130 18.09 5.61 28.01
N TYR A 131 17.26 6.61 27.76
CA TYR A 131 17.20 7.85 28.56
C TYR A 131 15.79 8.19 29.06
N ILE A 132 14.74 7.61 28.49
CA ILE A 132 13.36 7.71 28.96
C ILE A 132 12.95 6.34 29.54
N THR A 133 13.03 6.20 30.87
CA THR A 133 12.76 4.93 31.56
C THR A 133 11.38 4.92 32.22
N THR A 134 10.65 3.80 32.12
CA THR A 134 9.33 3.59 32.73
C THR A 134 9.38 3.46 34.25
N GLU A 135 10.51 2.99 34.77
CA GLU A 135 10.76 2.91 36.21
C GLU A 135 11.44 4.21 36.62
N GLY A 136 10.99 4.80 37.74
CA GLY A 136 11.66 5.89 38.44
C GLY A 136 12.97 5.42 39.06
N VAL A 137 13.84 4.82 38.25
CA VAL A 137 15.19 4.49 38.66
C VAL A 137 15.86 5.83 38.85
N LYS A 138 16.11 6.17 40.11
CA LYS A 138 17.21 7.04 40.51
C LYS A 138 18.50 6.39 40.00
N SER A 139 18.70 6.38 38.69
CA SER A 139 19.96 6.03 38.09
C SER A 139 20.79 7.29 38.23
N GLU A 140 21.79 7.25 39.10
CA GLU A 140 22.98 8.07 38.91
C GLU A 140 23.53 7.70 37.52
N VAL A 141 23.01 8.34 36.47
CA VAL A 141 23.50 8.15 35.12
C VAL A 141 24.95 8.63 35.16
N ARG A 142 25.88 7.68 35.09
CA ARG A 142 27.30 8.01 35.08
C ARG A 142 27.55 8.88 33.83
N PRO A 143 28.38 9.94 33.91
CA PRO A 143 28.64 10.82 32.76
C PRO A 143 29.11 10.06 31.51
N GLU A 144 29.79 8.93 31.72
CA GLU A 144 30.30 8.02 30.71
C GLU A 144 29.22 7.18 29.99
N ASP A 145 28.03 7.03 30.56
CA ASP A 145 26.89 6.43 29.86
C ASP A 145 26.09 7.48 29.08
N THR A 146 26.07 8.73 29.57
CA THR A 146 25.45 9.87 28.86
C THR A 146 26.15 10.14 27.51
N SER A 147 27.49 10.05 27.47
CA SER A 147 28.25 10.24 26.24
C SER A 147 28.00 9.13 25.20
N LYS A 148 27.87 7.87 25.64
CA LYS A 148 27.51 6.75 24.76
C LYS A 148 26.09 6.88 24.20
N ILE A 149 25.14 7.33 25.02
CA ILE A 149 23.76 7.61 24.60
C ILE A 149 23.76 8.72 23.55
N THR A 150 24.48 9.82 23.81
CA THR A 150 24.60 10.92 22.84
C THR A 150 25.18 10.44 21.52
N MET A 151 26.27 9.66 21.55
CA MET A 151 26.88 9.11 20.33
C MET A 151 25.95 8.16 19.55
N GLN A 152 25.09 7.39 20.22
CA GLN A 152 24.11 6.53 19.55
C GLN A 152 22.92 7.31 19.00
N ALA A 153 22.48 8.36 19.70
CA ALA A 153 21.40 9.23 19.25
C ALA A 153 21.81 10.14 18.09
N THR A 154 23.05 10.66 18.08
CA THR A 154 23.58 11.54 17.03
C THR A 154 24.40 10.80 15.97
N GLY A 155 24.65 9.50 16.16
CA GLY A 155 25.47 8.68 15.27
C GLY A 155 24.72 8.24 14.01
N ALA A 156 25.48 7.88 12.97
CA ALA A 156 24.91 7.37 11.72
C ALA A 156 24.22 5.98 11.85
N LEU A 157 24.34 5.32 13.00
CA LEU A 157 23.74 4.03 13.32
C LEU A 157 22.91 4.14 14.60
N SER A 158 21.66 4.62 14.47
CA SER A 158 20.75 4.84 15.61
C SER A 158 20.08 3.55 16.13
N TRP A 159 19.97 2.53 15.27
CA TRP A 159 19.17 1.32 15.51
C TRP A 159 19.95 0.11 16.06
N ARG A 160 21.26 0.21 16.31
CA ARG A 160 22.06 -0.92 16.83
C ARG A 160 23.15 -0.47 17.80
N LYS A 161 23.20 -1.11 18.97
CA LYS A 161 24.25 -0.88 19.97
C LYS A 161 25.56 -1.60 19.58
N ALA A 162 26.70 -1.01 19.95
CA ALA A 162 28.01 -1.52 19.56
C ALA A 162 28.53 -2.67 20.45
N ASP A 163 27.98 -2.82 21.65
CA ASP A 163 28.43 -3.72 22.72
C ASP A 163 27.66 -5.05 22.79
N VAL A 164 26.74 -5.30 21.86
CA VAL A 164 25.94 -6.53 21.80
C VAL A 164 26.84 -7.75 21.64
N ARG A 165 26.69 -8.74 22.53
CA ARG A 165 27.45 -10.01 22.48
C ARG A 165 26.55 -11.21 22.72
N TYR A 166 26.69 -12.20 21.87
CA TYR A 166 26.01 -13.48 21.98
C TYR A 166 27.00 -14.63 22.11
N ARG A 167 26.63 -15.66 22.89
CA ARG A 167 27.41 -16.90 23.01
C ARG A 167 27.43 -17.68 21.68
N LYS A 168 26.34 -17.62 20.93
CA LYS A 168 26.19 -18.22 19.59
C LYS A 168 25.65 -17.15 18.66
N ASN A 169 26.31 -16.97 17.51
CA ASN A 169 25.90 -16.00 16.51
C ASN A 169 24.99 -16.69 15.49
N GLU A 170 23.71 -16.34 15.49
CA GLU A 170 22.69 -16.98 14.68
C GLU A 170 21.81 -15.93 14.00
N ALA A 171 21.47 -16.18 12.73
CA ALA A 171 20.56 -15.33 11.95
C ALA A 171 19.45 -16.18 11.36
N PHE A 172 18.20 -15.85 11.68
CA PHE A 172 17.02 -16.51 11.13
C PHE A 172 16.32 -15.56 10.15
N VAL A 173 15.96 -16.06 8.98
CA VAL A 173 15.25 -15.30 7.95
C VAL A 173 13.95 -16.03 7.64
N ASP A 174 12.83 -15.40 7.98
CA ASP A 174 11.49 -15.87 7.66
C ASP A 174 10.97 -15.06 6.45
N VAL A 175 10.81 -15.72 5.31
CA VAL A 175 10.15 -15.15 4.12
C VAL A 175 8.68 -15.54 4.20
N ILE A 176 7.82 -14.55 4.45
CA ILE A 176 6.39 -14.74 4.63
C ILE A 176 5.66 -14.07 3.47
N GLU A 177 4.91 -14.86 2.71
CA GLU A 177 4.14 -14.39 1.57
C GLU A 177 2.64 -14.47 1.83
N ASP A 178 1.99 -13.37 1.53
CA ASP A 178 0.56 -13.15 1.60
C ASP A 178 -0.01 -13.15 0.19
N VAL A 179 -0.79 -14.18 -0.15
CA VAL A 179 -1.39 -14.31 -1.48
C VAL A 179 -2.77 -13.65 -1.50
N ASN A 180 -2.92 -12.65 -2.36
CA ASN A 180 -4.19 -12.02 -2.71
C ASN A 180 -4.67 -12.60 -4.04
N LEU A 181 -5.85 -13.21 -4.03
CA LEU A 181 -6.47 -13.78 -5.23
C LEU A 181 -7.91 -13.32 -5.33
N LEU A 182 -8.25 -12.72 -6.46
CA LEU A 182 -9.62 -12.47 -6.89
C LEU A 182 -9.87 -13.26 -8.16
N MET A 183 -10.88 -14.12 -8.12
CA MET A 183 -11.25 -14.99 -9.22
C MET A 183 -12.72 -14.78 -9.56
N SER A 184 -13.03 -14.80 -10.85
CA SER A 184 -14.39 -14.73 -11.36
C SER A 184 -15.16 -16.03 -11.10
N ALA A 185 -16.48 -15.97 -11.21
CA ALA A 185 -17.34 -17.15 -11.09
C ALA A 185 -17.07 -18.23 -12.16
N THR A 186 -16.49 -17.86 -13.30
CA THR A 186 -16.09 -18.79 -14.37
C THR A 186 -14.74 -19.46 -14.12
N GLY A 187 -14.04 -19.09 -13.03
CA GLY A 187 -12.71 -19.61 -12.70
C GLY A 187 -11.54 -18.88 -13.37
N ALA A 188 -11.80 -17.77 -14.08
CA ALA A 188 -10.74 -16.90 -14.58
C ALA A 188 -10.19 -16.01 -13.45
N VAL A 189 -8.87 -15.94 -13.32
CA VAL A 189 -8.17 -15.10 -12.35
C VAL A 189 -8.28 -13.64 -12.79
N LEU A 190 -8.92 -12.81 -11.97
CA LEU A 190 -9.08 -11.37 -12.22
C LEU A 190 -7.91 -10.56 -11.67
N ARG A 191 -7.40 -10.98 -10.50
CA ARG A 191 -6.24 -10.37 -9.85
C ARG A 191 -5.51 -11.41 -9.03
N ALA A 192 -4.21 -11.52 -9.21
CA ALA A 192 -3.32 -12.29 -8.35
C ALA A 192 -2.14 -11.39 -7.99
N ASP A 193 -1.96 -11.14 -6.70
CA ASP A 193 -0.81 -10.39 -6.20
C ASP A 193 -0.28 -11.04 -4.93
N VAL A 194 1.04 -11.01 -4.78
CA VAL A 194 1.74 -11.53 -3.61
C VAL A 194 2.37 -10.34 -2.91
N THR A 195 2.00 -10.15 -1.65
CA THR A 195 2.70 -9.25 -0.74
C THR A 195 3.64 -10.08 0.10
N GLY A 196 4.94 -9.89 -0.04
CA GLY A 196 5.93 -10.61 0.75
C GLY A 196 6.56 -9.72 1.81
N GLN A 197 6.88 -10.30 2.95
CA GLN A 197 7.66 -9.66 4.01
C GLN A 197 8.82 -10.57 4.40
N ILE A 198 10.01 -10.00 4.55
CA ILE A 198 11.20 -10.70 5.01
C ILE A 198 11.48 -10.24 6.43
N VAL A 199 11.18 -11.13 7.39
CA VAL A 199 11.44 -10.89 8.81
C VAL A 199 12.76 -11.56 9.18
N MET A 200 13.66 -10.80 9.80
CA MET A 200 14.95 -11.29 10.23
C MET A 200 15.02 -11.27 11.75
N ARG A 201 15.51 -12.37 12.35
CA ARG A 201 15.94 -12.41 13.75
C ARG A 201 17.46 -12.51 13.80
N ALA A 202 18.11 -11.43 14.18
CA ALA A 202 19.56 -11.31 14.18
C ALA A 202 20.10 -11.38 15.61
N TYR A 203 20.65 -12.53 16.00
CA TYR A 203 21.38 -12.72 17.26
C TYR A 203 22.88 -12.71 16.94
N LEU A 204 23.39 -11.53 16.63
CA LEU A 204 24.76 -11.34 16.13
C LEU A 204 25.53 -10.43 17.09
N SER A 205 26.81 -10.75 17.34
CA SER A 205 27.67 -9.93 18.19
C SER A 205 28.28 -8.76 17.43
N GLY A 206 28.52 -7.63 18.10
CA GLY A 206 29.15 -6.44 17.53
C GLY A 206 28.25 -5.65 16.58
N THR A 207 28.86 -5.06 15.56
CA THR A 207 28.20 -4.24 14.53
C THR A 207 28.41 -4.86 13.14
N PRO A 208 27.74 -5.98 12.83
CA PRO A 208 28.04 -6.74 11.62
C PRO A 208 27.40 -6.08 10.40
N GLU A 209 28.16 -5.99 9.31
CA GLU A 209 27.61 -5.63 8.01
C GLU A 209 27.10 -6.91 7.32
N CYS A 210 25.79 -6.98 7.11
CA CYS A 210 25.13 -8.06 6.38
C CYS A 210 24.96 -7.69 4.91
N LYS A 211 25.18 -8.67 4.02
CA LYS A 211 24.84 -8.59 2.60
C LYS A 211 23.86 -9.71 2.26
N PHE A 212 22.71 -9.35 1.73
CA PHE A 212 21.61 -10.26 1.43
C PHE A 212 21.33 -10.25 -0.08
N GLY A 213 21.34 -11.45 -0.67
CA GLY A 213 21.17 -11.65 -2.11
C GLY A 213 19.91 -12.44 -2.42
N LEU A 214 19.11 -11.90 -3.33
CA LEU A 214 17.86 -12.48 -3.83
C LEU A 214 18.00 -12.91 -5.30
N ASN A 215 17.07 -13.71 -5.80
CA ASN A 215 16.94 -14.06 -7.22
C ASN A 215 16.13 -13.03 -8.03
N ASP A 216 16.42 -11.74 -7.84
CA ASP A 216 15.77 -10.67 -8.60
C ASP A 216 16.13 -10.76 -10.09
N ARG A 217 15.15 -10.58 -10.97
CA ARG A 217 15.34 -10.55 -12.43
C ARG A 217 16.30 -9.46 -12.86
N LEU A 218 16.21 -8.28 -12.26
CA LEU A 218 17.08 -7.16 -12.64
C LEU A 218 18.55 -7.44 -12.31
N LEU A 219 18.82 -8.25 -11.29
CA LEU A 219 20.17 -8.73 -10.97
C LEU A 219 20.71 -9.70 -12.02
N LEU A 220 19.85 -10.54 -12.59
CA LEU A 220 20.25 -11.57 -13.55
C LEU A 220 20.42 -11.03 -14.97
N ASP A 221 19.64 -10.01 -15.34
CA ASP A 221 19.73 -9.38 -16.66
C ASP A 221 20.94 -8.41 -16.77
N ASN A 222 21.38 -7.81 -15.66
CA ASN A 222 22.56 -6.92 -15.64
C ASN A 222 23.90 -7.69 -15.61
N ASP A 223 23.89 -8.94 -15.10
CA ASP A 223 25.04 -9.84 -15.09
C ASP A 223 25.11 -10.64 -16.41
N GLY A 224 25.11 -9.90 -17.52
CA GLY A 224 25.31 -10.44 -18.85
C GLY A 224 26.61 -11.25 -18.89
N LEU A 225 26.47 -12.57 -18.89
CA LEU A 225 27.54 -13.55 -19.09
C LEU A 225 28.49 -13.78 -17.89
N GLN A 226 28.03 -14.47 -16.84
CA GLN A 226 28.87 -15.46 -16.14
C GLN A 226 28.06 -16.48 -15.35
N SER A 227 27.84 -17.64 -15.97
CA SER A 227 27.57 -18.88 -15.27
C SER A 227 28.74 -19.19 -14.34
N TYR A 228 28.64 -18.81 -13.06
CA TYR A 228 29.48 -19.42 -12.03
C TYR A 228 29.26 -20.93 -12.07
N PRO A 229 30.33 -21.75 -12.19
CA PRO A 229 30.17 -23.19 -12.18
C PRO A 229 29.56 -23.59 -10.84
N SER A 230 28.38 -24.18 -10.93
CA SER A 230 27.65 -24.81 -9.82
C SER A 230 28.54 -25.86 -9.15
N GLY A 231 29.33 -25.45 -8.17
CA GLY A 231 30.03 -26.32 -7.23
C GLY A 231 29.03 -26.89 -6.23
N ASN A 232 29.03 -28.22 -6.10
CA ASN A 232 28.28 -29.08 -5.18
C ASN A 232 26.80 -29.35 -5.45
N ARG A 233 26.60 -30.42 -6.23
CA ARG A 233 25.40 -31.25 -6.24
C ARG A 233 25.37 -32.18 -5.02
N THR A 234 24.69 -31.78 -3.96
CA THR A 234 24.06 -32.71 -3.00
C THR A 234 22.89 -32.02 -2.30
N GLY A 235 21.65 -32.34 -2.73
CA GLY A 235 20.43 -31.98 -2.00
C GLY A 235 19.36 -31.30 -2.85
N SER A 236 18.30 -32.05 -3.17
CA SER A 236 17.04 -31.63 -3.79
C SER A 236 17.11 -30.94 -5.15
N LYS A 237 16.68 -31.66 -6.18
CA LYS A 237 16.24 -31.12 -7.47
C LYS A 237 15.09 -30.12 -7.23
N ALA A 238 15.42 -28.85 -7.05
CA ALA A 238 14.46 -27.78 -7.24
C ALA A 238 14.06 -27.82 -8.72
N THR A 239 12.77 -28.04 -8.99
CA THR A 239 12.19 -28.06 -10.33
C THR A 239 12.59 -26.80 -11.09
N LYS A 240 12.78 -26.84 -12.41
CA LYS A 240 13.19 -25.68 -13.26
C LYS A 240 12.34 -24.40 -13.09
N ALA A 241 11.18 -24.46 -12.43
CA ALA A 241 10.38 -23.30 -11.99
C ALA A 241 10.94 -22.57 -10.73
N ALA A 242 11.86 -23.19 -9.98
CA ALA A 242 12.51 -22.63 -8.79
C ALA A 242 13.84 -21.91 -9.11
N ALA A 243 14.23 -21.90 -10.39
CA ALA A 243 15.32 -21.11 -10.94
C ALA A 243 14.80 -19.93 -11.77
N GLY A 244 13.53 -19.56 -11.58
CA GLY A 244 12.95 -18.36 -12.15
C GLY A 244 13.48 -17.13 -11.43
N SER A 245 13.81 -16.10 -12.19
CA SER A 245 13.99 -14.76 -11.65
C SER A 245 12.65 -14.21 -11.16
N VAL A 246 12.62 -13.59 -9.98
CA VAL A 246 11.42 -12.90 -9.51
C VAL A 246 11.48 -11.44 -9.95
N THR A 247 10.39 -10.95 -10.51
CA THR A 247 10.17 -9.52 -10.74
C THR A 247 9.51 -8.93 -9.50
N LEU A 248 10.26 -8.09 -8.81
CA LEU A 248 9.78 -7.32 -7.67
C LEU A 248 9.31 -5.97 -8.22
N GLU A 249 8.00 -5.71 -8.17
CA GLU A 249 7.45 -4.44 -8.63
C GLU A 249 7.83 -3.31 -7.67
N ASP A 250 7.54 -3.53 -6.40
CA ASP A 250 7.77 -2.59 -5.32
C ASP A 250 8.58 -3.27 -4.22
N CYS A 251 9.60 -2.57 -3.72
CA CYS A 251 10.37 -2.96 -2.55
C CYS A 251 10.41 -1.81 -1.55
N GLN A 252 10.05 -2.11 -0.31
CA GLN A 252 10.20 -1.22 0.83
C GLN A 252 11.24 -1.82 1.76
N PHE A 253 12.21 -1.02 2.18
CA PHE A 253 13.31 -1.48 3.02
C PHE A 253 13.25 -0.84 4.40
N HIS A 254 13.79 -1.54 5.38
CA HIS A 254 14.10 -0.96 6.67
C HIS A 254 15.19 0.13 6.51
N GLN A 255 15.18 1.13 7.38
CA GLN A 255 16.17 2.22 7.39
C GLN A 255 17.64 1.75 7.49
N CYS A 256 17.85 0.51 7.94
CA CYS A 256 19.18 -0.06 8.07
C CYS A 256 19.83 -0.41 6.72
N VAL A 257 19.05 -0.43 5.63
CA VAL A 257 19.50 -0.76 4.29
C VAL A 257 20.09 0.46 3.60
N LYS A 258 21.30 0.29 3.06
CA LYS A 258 22.00 1.32 2.28
C LYS A 258 21.42 1.38 0.87
N LEU A 259 20.41 2.22 0.66
CA LEU A 259 19.70 2.35 -0.63
C LEU A 259 20.62 2.65 -1.82
N GLY A 260 21.63 3.52 -1.66
CA GLY A 260 22.56 3.83 -2.77
C GLY A 260 23.35 2.62 -3.29
N LYS A 261 23.66 1.64 -2.43
CA LYS A 261 24.28 0.37 -2.86
C LYS A 261 23.26 -0.56 -3.54
N PHE A 262 22.00 -0.52 -3.09
CA PHE A 262 20.93 -1.28 -3.73
C PHE A 262 20.60 -0.74 -5.12
N ASP A 263 20.60 0.58 -5.32
CA ASP A 263 20.32 1.15 -6.64
C ASP A 263 21.42 0.84 -7.66
N THR A 264 22.68 0.77 -7.22
CA THR A 264 23.84 0.49 -8.08
C THR A 264 24.03 -1.01 -8.32
N ASP A 265 24.18 -1.78 -7.24
CA ASP A 265 24.59 -3.19 -7.32
C ASP A 265 23.40 -4.16 -7.15
N ARG A 266 22.21 -3.65 -6.79
CA ARG A 266 21.03 -4.45 -6.38
C ARG A 266 21.33 -5.43 -5.24
N ILE A 267 22.38 -5.15 -4.45
CA ILE A 267 22.75 -5.90 -3.26
C ILE A 267 22.20 -5.19 -2.02
N ILE A 268 21.43 -5.91 -1.20
CA ILE A 268 20.88 -5.39 0.04
C ILE A 268 21.99 -5.46 1.10
N SER A 269 22.62 -4.31 1.38
CA SER A 269 23.69 -4.15 2.37
C SER A 269 23.18 -3.36 3.57
N PHE A 270 23.29 -3.92 4.77
CA PHE A 270 22.71 -3.33 5.98
C PHE A 270 23.45 -3.75 7.25
N VAL A 271 23.25 -3.01 8.33
CA VAL A 271 23.62 -3.41 9.69
C VAL A 271 22.32 -3.75 10.42
N PRO A 272 22.01 -5.02 10.72
CA PRO A 272 20.71 -5.40 11.29
C PRO A 272 20.52 -4.78 12.68
N PRO A 273 19.32 -4.31 13.03
CA PRO A 273 18.92 -4.18 14.44
C PRO A 273 19.10 -5.50 15.19
N ASP A 274 19.19 -5.42 16.51
CA ASP A 274 19.29 -6.61 17.35
C ASP A 274 17.91 -7.24 17.57
N GLY A 275 17.81 -8.57 17.53
CA GLY A 275 16.53 -9.27 17.67
C GLY A 275 15.69 -9.33 16.38
N GLU A 276 14.37 -9.28 16.52
CA GLU A 276 13.39 -9.45 15.42
C GLU A 276 13.02 -8.11 14.78
N PHE A 277 13.18 -8.00 13.46
CA PHE A 277 12.75 -6.84 12.70
C PHE A 277 12.33 -7.22 11.26
N GLU A 278 11.49 -6.40 10.64
CA GLU A 278 11.14 -6.50 9.22
C GLU A 278 12.24 -5.85 8.38
N LEU A 279 12.99 -6.65 7.62
CA LEU A 279 14.10 -6.17 6.79
C LEU A 279 13.59 -5.49 5.52
N MET A 280 12.62 -6.13 4.86
CA MET A 280 12.00 -5.60 3.66
C MET A 280 10.60 -6.16 3.44
N ARG A 281 9.79 -5.38 2.75
CA ARG A 281 8.51 -5.77 2.19
C ARG A 281 8.59 -5.66 0.67
N TYR A 282 8.02 -6.62 -0.04
CA TYR A 282 7.98 -6.60 -1.48
C TYR A 282 6.60 -6.94 -2.01
N ARG A 283 6.35 -6.54 -3.25
CA ARG A 283 5.14 -6.90 -3.99
C ARG A 283 5.52 -7.50 -5.33
N SER A 284 4.82 -8.58 -5.70
CA SER A 284 4.97 -9.22 -7.01
C SER A 284 3.59 -9.59 -7.55
N THR A 285 3.32 -9.26 -8.81
CA THR A 285 2.05 -9.54 -9.51
C THR A 285 2.26 -10.49 -10.70
N GLU A 286 3.49 -10.62 -11.18
CA GLU A 286 3.82 -11.41 -12.36
C GLU A 286 4.11 -12.87 -11.98
N ASN A 287 3.66 -13.79 -12.84
CA ASN A 287 3.97 -15.23 -12.74
C ASN A 287 3.69 -15.86 -11.36
N VAL A 288 2.69 -15.36 -10.64
CA VAL A 288 2.30 -15.87 -9.32
C VAL A 288 1.82 -17.32 -9.44
N ASN A 289 2.52 -18.22 -8.76
CA ASN A 289 2.14 -19.62 -8.66
C ASN A 289 1.08 -19.80 -7.56
N LEU A 290 -0.18 -19.97 -7.97
CA LEU A 290 -1.29 -20.14 -7.04
C LEU A 290 -1.24 -21.52 -6.37
N PRO A 291 -1.22 -21.60 -5.03
CA PRO A 291 -1.14 -22.88 -4.31
C PRO A 291 -2.44 -23.69 -4.39
N PHE A 292 -3.58 -23.03 -4.60
CA PHE A 292 -4.88 -23.67 -4.72
C PHE A 292 -5.64 -23.15 -5.95
N LYS A 293 -6.34 -24.06 -6.61
CA LYS A 293 -7.33 -23.76 -7.62
C LYS A 293 -8.70 -24.13 -7.08
N VAL A 294 -9.59 -23.15 -6.96
CA VAL A 294 -10.95 -23.35 -6.45
C VAL A 294 -11.91 -23.33 -7.62
N HIS A 295 -12.84 -24.27 -7.66
CA HIS A 295 -13.92 -24.30 -8.63
C HIS A 295 -15.23 -24.37 -7.87
N ALA A 296 -15.99 -23.28 -7.87
CA ALA A 296 -17.24 -23.17 -7.12
C ALA A 296 -18.41 -23.00 -8.10
N ILE A 297 -19.32 -23.96 -8.09
CA ILE A 297 -20.60 -23.87 -8.79
C ILE A 297 -21.69 -23.67 -7.73
N VAL A 298 -22.51 -22.66 -7.92
CA VAL A 298 -23.66 -22.36 -7.07
C VAL A 298 -24.90 -22.27 -7.94
N ASN A 299 -25.81 -23.21 -7.77
CA ASN A 299 -27.04 -23.32 -8.54
C ASN A 299 -28.24 -23.01 -7.64
N GLU A 300 -29.05 -22.03 -8.01
CA GLU A 300 -30.30 -21.73 -7.33
C GLU A 300 -31.43 -22.53 -8.01
N VAL A 301 -31.98 -23.51 -7.28
CA VAL A 301 -33.06 -24.37 -7.78
C VAL A 301 -34.38 -23.78 -7.31
N GLY A 302 -34.98 -22.96 -8.18
CA GLY A 302 -36.23 -22.26 -7.89
C GLY A 302 -36.08 -21.26 -6.75
N ARG A 303 -36.98 -21.33 -5.76
CA ARG A 303 -37.00 -20.40 -4.59
C ARG A 303 -36.73 -21.09 -3.25
N THR A 304 -36.58 -22.41 -3.26
CA THR A 304 -36.62 -23.25 -2.05
C THR A 304 -35.26 -23.86 -1.73
N LYS A 305 -34.35 -23.93 -2.70
CA LYS A 305 -33.07 -24.63 -2.54
C LYS A 305 -31.94 -23.94 -3.28
N VAL A 306 -30.75 -23.94 -2.67
CA VAL A 306 -29.48 -23.60 -3.32
C VAL A 306 -28.53 -24.79 -3.19
N GLU A 307 -27.96 -25.20 -4.31
CA GLU A 307 -26.98 -26.29 -4.38
C GLU A 307 -25.58 -25.71 -4.58
N TYR A 308 -24.65 -26.20 -3.77
CA TYR A 308 -23.24 -25.86 -3.80
C TYR A 308 -22.44 -27.08 -4.23
N SER A 309 -21.58 -26.91 -5.23
CA SER A 309 -20.55 -27.88 -5.62
C SER A 309 -19.22 -27.16 -5.70
N ILE A 310 -18.36 -27.40 -4.71
CA ILE A 310 -17.10 -26.68 -4.53
C ILE A 310 -15.95 -27.67 -4.53
N GLY A 311 -15.14 -27.64 -5.60
CA GLY A 311 -13.90 -28.38 -5.72
C GLY A 311 -12.71 -27.49 -5.37
N VAL A 312 -11.82 -27.99 -4.53
CA VAL A 312 -10.55 -27.34 -4.21
C VAL A 312 -9.43 -28.29 -4.59
N LYS A 313 -8.55 -27.84 -5.48
CA LYS A 313 -7.39 -28.61 -5.96
C LYS A 313 -6.10 -27.93 -5.52
N ALA A 314 -5.20 -28.67 -4.90
CA ALA A 314 -3.87 -28.19 -4.53
C ALA A 314 -2.90 -28.27 -5.73
N ASN A 315 -2.19 -27.18 -6.00
CA ASN A 315 -1.23 -27.06 -7.10
C ASN A 315 0.24 -26.98 -6.62
N PHE A 316 0.54 -27.49 -5.43
CA PHE A 316 1.90 -27.61 -4.91
C PHE A 316 2.37 -29.07 -4.85
N GLY A 317 3.67 -29.29 -4.65
CA GLY A 317 4.27 -30.62 -4.68
C GLY A 317 3.70 -31.56 -3.61
N SER A 318 3.56 -32.84 -3.94
CA SER A 318 2.94 -33.88 -3.08
C SER A 318 3.62 -34.09 -1.73
N LYS A 319 4.89 -33.69 -1.59
CA LYS A 319 5.65 -33.74 -0.32
C LYS A 319 5.21 -32.65 0.68
N LEU A 320 4.67 -31.55 0.17
CA LEU A 320 4.20 -30.44 0.99
C LEU A 320 2.74 -30.67 1.39
N PHE A 321 2.36 -30.08 2.51
CA PHE A 321 0.99 -30.08 2.98
C PHE A 321 0.64 -28.70 3.54
N ALA A 322 -0.56 -28.22 3.22
CA ALA A 322 -1.11 -27.03 3.86
C ALA A 322 -1.81 -27.44 5.16
N THR A 323 -1.74 -26.56 6.16
CA THR A 323 -2.43 -26.69 7.44
C THR A 323 -3.46 -25.58 7.60
N ASN A 324 -4.41 -25.80 8.51
CA ASN A 324 -5.45 -24.84 8.87
C ASN A 324 -6.19 -24.30 7.64
N VAL A 325 -6.51 -25.18 6.70
CA VAL A 325 -7.26 -24.81 5.49
C VAL A 325 -8.72 -24.66 5.89
N ILE A 326 -9.22 -23.43 5.80
CA ILE A 326 -10.60 -23.07 6.15
C ILE A 326 -11.21 -22.36 4.96
N VAL A 327 -12.23 -22.97 4.37
CA VAL A 327 -13.02 -22.38 3.28
C VAL A 327 -14.33 -21.87 3.89
N LYS A 328 -14.59 -20.57 3.79
CA LYS A 328 -15.86 -19.96 4.18
C LYS A 328 -16.70 -19.70 2.94
N ILE A 329 -17.88 -20.32 2.91
CA ILE A 329 -18.79 -20.31 1.78
C ILE A 329 -20.05 -19.56 2.20
N PRO A 330 -20.36 -18.41 1.59
CA PRO A 330 -21.52 -17.65 1.97
C PRO A 330 -22.81 -18.31 1.52
N THR A 331 -23.80 -18.21 2.38
CA THR A 331 -25.15 -18.71 2.15
C THR A 331 -26.16 -17.56 2.16
N PRO A 332 -27.32 -17.72 1.52
CA PRO A 332 -28.42 -16.78 1.62
C PRO A 332 -28.85 -16.57 3.07
N LEU A 333 -29.28 -15.34 3.40
CA LEU A 333 -29.74 -14.98 4.74
C LEU A 333 -30.99 -15.75 5.20
N ASN A 334 -31.73 -16.35 4.27
CA ASN A 334 -32.93 -17.16 4.54
C ASN A 334 -32.66 -18.66 4.60
N THR A 335 -31.41 -19.07 4.84
CA THR A 335 -31.06 -20.48 4.95
C THR A 335 -31.55 -21.07 6.28
N ALA A 336 -32.48 -22.02 6.20
CA ALA A 336 -33.06 -22.69 7.36
C ALA A 336 -32.22 -23.88 7.83
N LYS A 337 -31.79 -24.70 6.87
CA LYS A 337 -31.05 -25.93 7.12
C LYS A 337 -30.09 -26.19 5.96
N ILE A 338 -28.96 -26.78 6.28
CA ILE A 338 -27.96 -27.21 5.31
C ILE A 338 -27.78 -28.72 5.40
N ILE A 339 -27.62 -29.35 4.25
CA ILE A 339 -27.25 -30.76 4.11
C ILE A 339 -25.90 -30.78 3.39
N GLU A 340 -24.82 -31.03 4.12
CA GLU A 340 -23.45 -31.03 3.61
C GLU A 340 -22.86 -32.44 3.49
N ARG A 341 -22.07 -32.63 2.44
CA ARG A 341 -21.24 -33.82 2.20
C ARG A 341 -19.86 -33.37 1.72
N CYS A 342 -18.80 -33.78 2.40
CA CYS A 342 -17.42 -33.47 2.01
C CYS A 342 -16.62 -34.76 1.84
N THR A 343 -15.71 -34.78 0.85
CA THR A 343 -14.79 -35.91 0.67
C THR A 343 -13.76 -36.00 1.79
N GLN A 344 -13.27 -34.85 2.27
CA GLN A 344 -12.27 -34.72 3.32
C GLN A 344 -12.56 -33.51 4.20
N GLY A 345 -12.19 -33.58 5.48
CA GLY A 345 -12.40 -32.49 6.44
C GLY A 345 -13.78 -32.54 7.09
N LYS A 346 -14.18 -31.42 7.70
CA LYS A 346 -15.49 -31.26 8.34
C LYS A 346 -16.10 -29.94 7.89
N ALA A 347 -17.31 -29.99 7.35
CA ALA A 347 -18.10 -28.79 7.05
C ALA A 347 -19.12 -28.57 8.17
N LYS A 348 -19.33 -27.31 8.55
CA LYS A 348 -20.31 -26.91 9.56
C LYS A 348 -20.98 -25.61 9.13
N TYR A 349 -22.30 -25.55 9.25
CA TYR A 349 -23.03 -24.30 9.07
C TYR A 349 -22.91 -23.40 10.31
N GLU A 350 -22.60 -22.13 10.10
CA GLU A 350 -22.54 -21.08 11.12
C GLU A 350 -23.62 -20.02 10.84
N PRO A 351 -24.77 -20.08 11.54
CA PRO A 351 -25.91 -19.19 11.29
C PRO A 351 -25.62 -17.70 11.61
N SER A 352 -24.72 -17.42 12.55
CA SER A 352 -24.36 -16.04 12.94
C SER A 352 -23.71 -15.26 11.80
N GLU A 353 -22.87 -15.91 11.00
CA GLU A 353 -22.21 -15.31 9.83
C GLU A 353 -22.91 -15.64 8.50
N ASN A 354 -23.95 -16.49 8.51
CA ASN A 354 -24.59 -17.06 7.32
C ASN A 354 -23.59 -17.73 6.37
N ASN A 355 -22.64 -18.50 6.91
CA ASN A 355 -21.58 -19.14 6.14
C ASN A 355 -21.48 -20.64 6.46
N ILE A 356 -21.17 -21.46 5.46
CA ILE A 356 -20.66 -22.83 5.67
C ILE A 356 -19.16 -22.73 5.84
N VAL A 357 -18.65 -23.24 6.95
CA VAL A 357 -17.22 -23.29 7.26
C VAL A 357 -16.72 -24.71 7.05
N TRP A 358 -15.95 -24.90 5.98
CA TRP A 358 -15.30 -26.17 5.66
C TRP A 358 -13.86 -26.17 6.14
N LYS A 359 -13.56 -26.98 7.16
CA LYS A 359 -12.25 -27.07 7.80
C LYS A 359 -11.55 -28.36 7.39
N ILE A 360 -10.33 -28.22 6.89
CA ILE A 360 -9.44 -29.32 6.50
C ILE A 360 -8.14 -29.14 7.28
N GLY A 361 -7.88 -30.06 8.21
CA GLY A 361 -6.69 -29.95 9.09
C GLY A 361 -5.36 -30.10 8.34
N ARG A 362 -5.33 -31.00 7.36
CA ARG A 362 -4.16 -31.28 6.51
C ARG A 362 -4.59 -31.46 5.07
N PHE A 363 -4.07 -30.64 4.17
CA PHE A 363 -4.35 -30.70 2.74
C PHE A 363 -3.07 -31.09 2.00
N THR A 364 -3.03 -32.27 1.38
CA THR A 364 -1.84 -32.77 0.68
C THR A 364 -1.69 -32.15 -0.71
N GLY A 365 -0.45 -31.92 -1.16
CA GLY A 365 -0.20 -31.39 -2.51
C GLY A 365 -0.70 -32.33 -3.60
N GLN A 366 -1.14 -31.76 -4.73
CA GLN A 366 -1.74 -32.47 -5.88
C GLN A 366 -3.04 -33.23 -5.59
N SER A 367 -3.60 -33.12 -4.38
CA SER A 367 -4.91 -33.68 -4.07
C SER A 367 -6.05 -32.72 -4.44
N GLU A 368 -7.23 -33.29 -4.63
CA GLU A 368 -8.46 -32.54 -4.89
C GLU A 368 -9.54 -33.03 -3.92
N TYR A 369 -10.19 -32.09 -3.25
CA TYR A 369 -11.29 -32.36 -2.33
C TYR A 369 -12.52 -31.59 -2.78
N VAL A 370 -13.69 -32.19 -2.59
CA VAL A 370 -14.96 -31.65 -3.04
C VAL A 370 -15.93 -31.58 -1.86
N LEU A 371 -16.64 -30.47 -1.79
CA LEU A 371 -17.78 -30.24 -0.92
C LEU A 371 -19.04 -30.09 -1.76
N SER A 372 -20.05 -30.89 -1.46
CA SER A 372 -21.41 -30.75 -1.98
C SER A 372 -22.33 -30.37 -0.83
N ALA A 373 -23.05 -29.26 -0.94
CA ALA A 373 -23.97 -28.82 0.09
C ALA A 373 -25.29 -28.35 -0.51
N GLU A 374 -26.38 -28.58 0.22
CA GLU A 374 -27.71 -28.14 -0.15
C GLU A 374 -28.26 -27.24 0.95
N ALA A 375 -28.51 -25.97 0.64
CA ALA A 375 -29.17 -25.02 1.54
C ALA A 375 -30.66 -24.97 1.23
N LEU A 376 -31.47 -25.33 2.22
CA LEU A 376 -32.92 -25.17 2.18
C LEU A 376 -33.30 -23.76 2.62
N LEU A 377 -34.05 -23.08 1.78
CA LEU A 377 -34.46 -21.69 1.97
C LEU A 377 -35.87 -21.60 2.55
N THR A 378 -36.07 -20.70 3.51
CA THR A 378 -37.40 -20.30 3.96
C THR A 378 -37.95 -19.19 3.07
N SER A 379 -39.26 -19.20 2.84
CA SER A 379 -39.97 -18.13 2.14
C SER A 379 -39.85 -16.82 2.91
N MET A 380 -39.40 -15.74 2.25
CA MET A 380 -39.32 -14.40 2.82
C MET A 380 -40.40 -13.48 2.25
N THR A 381 -40.92 -12.58 3.08
CA THR A 381 -41.84 -11.49 2.69
C THR A 381 -41.14 -10.41 1.85
N ASN A 382 -39.86 -10.12 2.14
CA ASN A 382 -39.04 -9.18 1.37
C ASN A 382 -38.12 -9.92 0.38
N GLN A 383 -38.41 -9.76 -0.91
CA GLN A 383 -37.68 -10.37 -2.02
C GLN A 383 -36.49 -9.49 -2.42
N ARG A 384 -35.32 -9.70 -1.80
CA ARG A 384 -34.06 -9.13 -2.29
C ARG A 384 -33.25 -10.23 -2.95
N ALA A 385 -32.77 -9.97 -4.16
CA ALA A 385 -31.83 -10.86 -4.84
C ALA A 385 -30.60 -11.05 -3.95
N TRP A 386 -30.16 -12.30 -3.79
CA TRP A 386 -28.99 -12.61 -2.99
C TRP A 386 -27.75 -12.01 -3.66
N SER A 387 -27.00 -11.19 -2.92
CA SER A 387 -25.84 -10.45 -3.43
C SER A 387 -24.60 -11.32 -3.68
N ARG A 388 -24.72 -12.66 -3.54
CA ARG A 388 -23.66 -13.67 -3.72
C ARG A 388 -22.28 -13.18 -3.28
N PRO A 389 -22.05 -13.04 -1.96
CA PRO A 389 -20.74 -12.63 -1.45
C PRO A 389 -19.64 -13.59 -1.97
N PRO A 390 -18.40 -13.12 -2.19
CA PRO A 390 -17.30 -13.99 -2.58
C PRO A 390 -16.97 -15.04 -1.51
N LEU A 391 -16.55 -16.22 -1.97
CA LEU A 391 -15.96 -17.26 -1.14
C LEU A 391 -14.59 -16.81 -0.65
N SER A 392 -14.26 -17.13 0.61
CA SER A 392 -12.94 -16.86 1.17
C SER A 392 -12.27 -18.16 1.63
N MET A 393 -10.95 -18.21 1.48
CA MET A 393 -10.15 -19.38 1.84
C MET A 393 -8.93 -18.91 2.63
N ASN A 394 -8.79 -19.42 3.85
CA ASN A 394 -7.60 -19.22 4.67
C ASN A 394 -6.77 -20.50 4.65
N PHE A 395 -5.46 -20.38 4.54
CA PHE A 395 -4.53 -21.51 4.61
C PHE A 395 -3.16 -21.06 5.09
N SER A 396 -2.37 -22.01 5.57
CA SER A 396 -0.94 -21.83 5.87
C SER A 396 -0.15 -22.96 5.21
N LEU A 397 0.84 -22.60 4.39
CA LEU A 397 1.70 -23.52 3.66
C LEU A 397 3.16 -23.24 3.99
N LEU A 398 3.87 -24.23 4.51
CA LEU A 398 5.29 -24.12 4.86
C LEU A 398 6.18 -24.57 3.71
N MET A 399 7.37 -23.97 3.63
CA MET A 399 8.41 -24.28 2.65
C MET A 399 7.94 -24.12 1.19
N PHE A 400 7.07 -23.13 0.95
CA PHE A 400 6.56 -22.77 -0.38
C PHE A 400 6.58 -21.24 -0.53
N THR A 401 6.87 -20.79 -1.75
CA THR A 401 6.72 -19.39 -2.20
C THR A 401 5.85 -19.36 -3.44
N SER A 402 4.88 -18.45 -3.45
CA SER A 402 4.00 -18.19 -4.58
C SER A 402 4.64 -17.25 -5.60
N SER A 403 5.50 -16.32 -5.16
CA SER A 403 6.26 -15.45 -6.08
C SER A 403 7.45 -16.14 -6.75
N GLY A 404 7.94 -17.25 -6.17
CA GLY A 404 9.20 -17.88 -6.55
C GLY A 404 10.44 -17.22 -5.93
N LEU A 405 10.28 -16.33 -4.95
CA LEU A 405 11.41 -15.69 -4.28
C LEU A 405 12.28 -16.72 -3.58
N LEU A 406 13.59 -16.62 -3.79
CA LEU A 406 14.60 -17.46 -3.19
C LEU A 406 15.75 -16.61 -2.66
N VAL A 407 16.10 -16.84 -1.40
CA VAL A 407 17.29 -16.28 -0.78
C VAL A 407 18.51 -17.02 -1.32
N ARG A 408 19.36 -16.35 -2.12
CA ARG A 408 20.59 -16.93 -2.68
C ARG A 408 21.69 -17.03 -1.64
N TYR A 409 21.88 -15.97 -0.88
CA TYR A 409 22.89 -15.93 0.18
C TYR A 409 22.58 -14.86 1.23
N LEU A 410 23.06 -15.11 2.45
CA LEU A 410 23.25 -14.11 3.49
C LEU A 410 24.72 -14.17 3.90
N LYS A 411 25.46 -13.08 3.71
CA LYS A 411 26.85 -12.93 4.16
C LYS A 411 26.86 -11.98 5.36
N VAL A 412 27.60 -12.34 6.39
CA VAL A 412 27.76 -11.55 7.62
C VAL A 412 29.23 -11.22 7.75
N PHE A 413 29.56 -9.93 7.81
CA PHE A 413 30.92 -9.43 7.96
C PHE A 413 31.04 -8.70 9.28
N GLU A 414 31.96 -9.15 10.13
CA GLU A 414 32.27 -8.51 11.41
C GLU A 414 33.79 -8.41 11.58
N LYS A 415 34.29 -7.38 12.26
CA LYS A 415 35.73 -7.19 12.50
C LYS A 415 36.37 -8.38 13.23
N SER A 416 35.62 -8.97 14.16
CA SER A 416 36.02 -10.16 14.92
C SER A 416 35.99 -11.46 14.12
N ASN A 417 35.49 -11.42 12.86
CA ASN A 417 35.43 -12.54 11.92
C ASN A 417 34.90 -13.86 12.51
N TYR A 418 33.82 -13.80 13.29
CA TYR A 418 33.19 -15.00 13.85
C TYR A 418 32.38 -15.75 12.79
N SER A 419 32.20 -17.06 13.01
CA SER A 419 31.26 -17.87 12.22
C SER A 419 29.82 -17.65 12.70
N SER A 420 28.90 -17.51 11.75
CA SER A 420 27.46 -17.33 12.01
C SER A 420 26.64 -18.46 11.37
N VAL A 421 25.70 -19.00 12.13
CA VAL A 421 24.73 -19.98 11.63
C VAL A 421 23.53 -19.25 11.04
N LYS A 422 23.07 -19.68 9.87
CA LYS A 422 22.02 -18.99 9.10
C LYS A 422 20.90 -19.94 8.77
N TRP A 423 19.67 -19.53 9.05
CA TRP A 423 18.47 -20.30 8.79
C TRP A 423 17.56 -19.50 7.87
N VAL A 424 16.92 -20.19 6.93
CA VAL A 424 15.89 -19.60 6.07
C VAL A 424 14.66 -20.49 6.13
N ARG A 425 13.50 -19.87 6.30
CA ARG A 425 12.20 -20.52 6.27
C ARG A 425 11.29 -19.75 5.33
N TYR A 426 10.55 -20.49 4.51
CA TYR A 426 9.51 -19.92 3.64
C TYR A 426 8.13 -20.30 4.18
N MET A 427 7.21 -19.34 4.15
CA MET A 427 5.82 -19.54 4.54
C MET A 427 4.92 -18.76 3.60
N THR A 428 3.94 -19.42 3.01
CA THR A 428 2.87 -18.78 2.24
C THR A 428 1.57 -18.90 3.03
N ARG A 429 0.86 -17.80 3.20
CA ARG A 429 -0.47 -17.76 3.82
C ARG A 429 -1.44 -17.00 2.90
N ALA A 430 -2.73 -17.29 3.07
CA ALA A 430 -3.76 -16.45 2.48
C ALA A 430 -3.93 -15.20 3.32
N VAL A 431 -4.09 -14.05 2.66
CA VAL A 431 -4.56 -12.85 3.34
C VAL A 431 -5.98 -13.11 3.82
N PRO A 432 -6.28 -12.94 5.13
CA PRO A 432 -7.66 -12.90 5.58
C PRO A 432 -8.31 -11.77 4.78
N THR A 433 -9.25 -12.12 3.90
CA THR A 433 -10.15 -11.15 3.29
C THR A 433 -11.02 -10.58 4.40
N THR A 434 -10.43 -9.69 5.20
CA THR A 434 -11.18 -8.77 6.03
C THR A 434 -11.98 -7.97 5.02
N TRP A 435 -13.28 -8.17 5.06
CA TRP A 435 -14.26 -7.34 4.39
C TRP A 435 -14.02 -5.90 4.84
N ARG A 436 -13.10 -5.19 4.18
CA ARG A 436 -13.34 -3.78 3.96
C ARG A 436 -14.64 -3.80 3.17
N LYS A 437 -15.76 -3.45 3.81
CA LYS A 437 -16.93 -2.96 3.11
C LYS A 437 -16.38 -1.90 2.16
N GLN A 438 -16.09 -2.28 0.93
CA GLN A 438 -15.80 -1.36 -0.14
C GLN A 438 -17.15 -0.68 -0.30
N CYS A 439 -17.28 0.46 0.37
CA CYS A 439 -18.44 1.33 0.25
C CYS A 439 -18.60 1.50 -1.25
N GLY A 440 -19.77 1.10 -1.76
CA GLY A 440 -20.10 1.18 -3.16
C GLY A 440 -19.98 2.62 -3.62
N LEU A 441 -18.84 2.94 -4.20
CA LEU A 441 -18.66 3.98 -5.19
C LEU A 441 -17.86 3.34 -6.32
N PHE A 442 -18.46 2.35 -6.96
CA PHE A 442 -18.28 2.26 -8.39
C PHE A 442 -19.03 3.46 -8.95
N LEU A 443 -18.28 4.38 -9.55
CA LEU A 443 -18.79 5.44 -10.40
C LEU A 443 -19.64 4.74 -11.48
N CYS A 444 -20.95 4.68 -11.25
CA CYS A 444 -21.89 4.19 -12.23
C CYS A 444 -22.04 5.32 -13.24
N ILE A 445 -21.14 5.38 -14.23
CA ILE A 445 -21.43 6.05 -15.49
C ILE A 445 -22.50 5.19 -16.15
N THR A 446 -23.74 5.44 -15.74
CA THR A 446 -24.92 5.00 -16.49
C THR A 446 -24.91 5.83 -17.76
N MET A 447 -24.45 5.22 -18.87
CA MET A 447 -24.97 5.62 -20.17
C MET A 447 -26.47 5.37 -20.11
N PHE A 448 -27.24 6.42 -19.83
CA PHE A 448 -28.66 6.45 -20.12
C PHE A 448 -28.80 6.38 -21.64
N THR A 449 -29.03 5.18 -22.17
CA THR A 449 -29.78 5.03 -23.41
C THR A 449 -31.22 5.44 -23.11
N CYS A 450 -31.52 6.72 -23.33
CA CYS A 450 -32.90 7.18 -23.42
C CYS A 450 -33.54 6.58 -24.68
N ALA A 451 -34.16 5.41 -24.52
CA ALA A 451 -35.28 5.01 -25.35
C ALA A 451 -36.53 5.66 -24.74
N HIS A 452 -37.14 6.60 -25.47
CA HIS A 452 -38.57 6.86 -25.34
C HIS A 452 -39.23 7.00 -26.72
N PRO A 453 -40.49 6.55 -26.86
CA PRO A 453 -41.17 6.43 -28.14
C PRO A 453 -42.12 7.61 -28.43
N TRP A 454 -42.32 7.86 -29.73
CA TRP A 454 -43.49 8.50 -30.37
C TRP A 454 -43.89 9.93 -29.97
N ALA A 455 -43.65 10.88 -30.89
CA ALA A 455 -44.66 11.86 -31.31
C ALA A 455 -44.41 12.30 -32.76
N ARG A 456 -45.43 12.14 -33.61
CA ARG A 456 -45.49 12.56 -35.02
C ARG A 456 -45.62 14.08 -35.15
N VAL A 457 -44.91 14.69 -36.09
CA VAL A 457 -45.42 15.83 -36.90
C VAL A 457 -44.90 15.69 -38.34
N VAL A 458 -45.81 15.94 -39.28
CA VAL A 458 -45.78 15.71 -40.75
C VAL A 458 -45.11 16.90 -41.50
N PRO A 459 -44.52 16.70 -42.71
CA PRO A 459 -43.74 17.71 -43.43
C PRO A 459 -44.56 18.50 -44.47
N PRO A 460 -43.99 19.57 -45.06
CA PRO A 460 -44.32 20.02 -46.42
C PRO A 460 -43.05 19.98 -47.30
N SER A 461 -43.03 19.89 -48.64
CA SER A 461 -43.98 19.57 -49.71
C SER A 461 -43.18 19.64 -51.04
N SER A 462 -43.28 18.61 -51.89
CA SER A 462 -43.22 18.61 -53.38
C SER A 462 -42.17 19.41 -54.18
N CYS A 463 -41.24 18.67 -54.83
CA CYS A 463 -40.79 18.61 -56.26
C CYS A 463 -41.25 19.69 -57.28
N PRO A 464 -40.51 20.01 -58.40
CA PRO A 464 -40.08 19.03 -59.43
C PRO A 464 -38.73 19.30 -60.19
N VAL A 465 -37.99 18.24 -60.57
CA VAL A 465 -37.81 17.65 -61.94
C VAL A 465 -37.09 18.54 -62.98
N HIS A 466 -35.84 18.22 -63.36
CA HIS A 466 -35.43 17.68 -64.69
C HIS A 466 -33.89 17.61 -64.85
N ARG A 467 -33.47 16.45 -65.39
CA ARG A 467 -32.17 15.99 -65.96
C ARG A 467 -31.71 16.84 -67.19
N PRO A 468 -30.64 16.52 -67.99
CA PRO A 468 -29.60 15.45 -67.91
C PRO A 468 -28.18 15.86 -68.47
N PHE A 469 -27.30 14.85 -68.64
CA PHE A 469 -26.11 14.73 -69.53
C PHE A 469 -24.82 15.45 -69.12
N ASP A 470 -23.61 15.01 -69.46
CA ASP A 470 -22.91 13.74 -69.73
C ASP A 470 -21.49 14.18 -70.18
N SER A 471 -20.59 13.21 -70.33
CA SER A 471 -19.43 13.27 -71.23
C SER A 471 -18.10 13.87 -70.69
N THR A 472 -17.23 12.94 -70.29
CA THR A 472 -15.93 12.58 -70.92
C THR A 472 -14.80 13.61 -71.13
N CYS A 473 -13.64 13.19 -70.60
CA CYS A 473 -12.37 12.99 -71.30
C CYS A 473 -11.36 14.14 -71.51
N ASP A 474 -10.14 13.78 -71.11
CA ASP A 474 -8.84 13.99 -71.75
C ASP A 474 -8.13 15.36 -71.72
N GLY A 475 -6.87 15.29 -71.26
CA GLY A 475 -5.76 15.44 -72.20
C GLY A 475 -4.98 16.75 -72.16
N ASP A 476 -3.83 16.69 -71.48
CA ASP A 476 -2.51 17.19 -71.89
C ASP A 476 -2.23 18.62 -72.40
N ALA A 477 -1.02 19.06 -72.00
CA ALA A 477 -0.07 19.93 -72.70
C ALA A 477 -0.12 21.46 -72.49
N ALA A 478 0.85 21.90 -71.69
CA ALA A 478 1.93 22.85 -72.01
C ALA A 478 1.63 24.35 -72.25
N LEU A 479 2.66 25.12 -71.85
CA LEU A 479 3.17 26.39 -72.41
C LEU A 479 2.86 27.74 -71.72
N LEU A 480 3.98 28.48 -71.54
CA LEU A 480 4.16 29.95 -71.41
C LEU A 480 3.83 30.55 -70.02
N GLY A 481 4.53 31.53 -69.48
CA GLY A 481 5.55 32.45 -69.96
C GLY A 481 5.79 33.53 -68.88
N LEU A 482 6.96 34.17 -68.91
CA LEU A 482 7.54 35.14 -67.95
C LEU A 482 6.71 36.47 -67.81
N PRO A 483 7.09 37.41 -66.91
CA PRO A 483 8.19 38.36 -67.19
C PRO A 483 9.12 38.75 -66.00
N LEU A 484 10.41 38.90 -66.35
CA LEU A 484 11.39 39.98 -66.05
C LEU A 484 11.67 40.51 -64.62
N GLY A 485 12.96 40.52 -64.26
CA GLY A 485 13.55 41.45 -63.27
C GLY A 485 14.92 41.04 -62.70
N SER A 486 16.01 41.54 -63.30
CA SER A 486 17.46 41.54 -62.93
C SER A 486 17.79 41.72 -61.44
N THR A 487 18.89 41.22 -60.83
CA THR A 487 20.33 41.46 -61.13
C THR A 487 21.23 40.51 -60.29
N LEU A 488 22.31 39.97 -60.89
CA LEU A 488 23.50 39.30 -60.28
C LEU A 488 24.70 40.32 -60.28
N PRO A 489 25.97 40.06 -59.82
CA PRO A 489 26.71 38.79 -59.56
C PRO A 489 27.57 38.82 -58.25
N GLY A 490 28.45 37.87 -57.86
CA GLY A 490 29.09 36.69 -58.44
C GLY A 490 29.88 35.92 -57.33
N ALA A 491 30.16 34.62 -57.54
CA ALA A 491 31.51 34.01 -57.69
C ALA A 491 32.34 33.91 -56.38
N THR A 492 33.01 32.83 -55.93
CA THR A 492 33.68 31.66 -56.56
C THR A 492 34.29 30.76 -55.46
N GLY A 493 34.54 29.47 -55.77
CA GLY A 493 35.68 28.64 -55.29
C GLY A 493 35.48 27.80 -54.00
N GLN A 494 35.26 26.48 -54.06
CA GLN A 494 36.21 25.34 -54.25
C GLN A 494 37.17 25.01 -53.07
N ASN A 495 36.95 23.80 -52.52
CA ASN A 495 37.89 22.71 -52.24
C ASN A 495 38.94 22.71 -51.08
N LEU A 496 38.84 21.62 -50.30
CA LEU A 496 39.90 20.65 -49.88
C LEU A 496 40.84 20.96 -48.66
N VAL A 497 40.76 20.04 -47.68
CA VAL A 497 41.85 19.22 -47.07
C VAL A 497 42.61 19.69 -45.81
N ASN A 498 42.48 18.83 -44.78
CA ASN A 498 43.40 18.33 -43.71
C ASN A 498 44.39 19.20 -42.90
N MET A 499 44.47 18.79 -41.62
CA MET A 499 45.60 18.82 -40.67
C MET A 499 46.00 20.23 -40.19
N HIS A 500 46.35 20.51 -38.92
CA HIS A 500 47.05 19.75 -37.89
C HIS A 500 46.77 20.39 -36.51
N CYS A 501 46.95 19.60 -35.44
CA CYS A 501 47.07 20.06 -34.05
C CYS A 501 48.56 20.33 -33.74
N PRO A 502 48.91 21.30 -32.87
CA PRO A 502 49.61 20.86 -31.66
C PRO A 502 49.25 21.63 -30.37
N ARG A 503 49.46 20.90 -29.26
CA ARG A 503 49.39 21.27 -27.84
C ARG A 503 50.22 22.51 -27.47
N LEU A 504 49.77 23.23 -26.44
CA LEU A 504 50.62 23.74 -25.34
C LEU A 504 49.81 23.91 -24.03
N LEU A 505 50.53 23.77 -22.93
CA LEU A 505 50.10 23.55 -21.54
C LEU A 505 49.76 24.85 -20.76
N ARG A 506 48.96 24.64 -19.68
CA ARG A 506 49.04 25.20 -18.30
C ARG A 506 48.14 26.36 -17.86
N ASP A 507 47.62 26.12 -16.64
CA ASP A 507 47.18 27.00 -15.55
C ASP A 507 45.69 27.41 -15.44
N ALA A 508 45.06 26.90 -14.37
CA ALA A 508 43.74 27.19 -13.80
C ALA A 508 43.81 28.46 -12.87
N PRO A 509 42.73 28.99 -12.24
CA PRO A 509 41.35 28.49 -12.09
C PRO A 509 40.19 29.53 -12.24
N HIS A 510 38.98 28.96 -12.37
CA HIS A 510 37.65 29.43 -11.97
C HIS A 510 37.34 30.94 -11.83
N THR A 511 36.49 31.45 -12.74
CA THR A 511 35.37 32.36 -12.47
C THR A 511 34.35 32.28 -13.63
N THR A 512 33.06 32.17 -13.30
CA THR A 512 31.84 32.22 -14.16
C THR A 512 31.75 33.54 -14.96
N PRO A 513 30.92 33.74 -16.06
CA PRO A 513 29.47 33.42 -16.14
C PRO A 513 28.79 33.27 -17.56
N HIS A 514 27.48 32.94 -17.57
CA HIS A 514 26.46 33.05 -18.66
C HIS A 514 26.67 32.16 -19.94
N HIS A 515 25.69 31.51 -20.59
CA HIS A 515 24.27 31.77 -20.89
C HIS A 515 23.54 30.47 -21.33
N CYS A 516 22.19 30.43 -21.14
CA CYS A 516 21.09 29.85 -21.95
C CYS A 516 21.25 28.46 -22.63
N HIS A 517 20.28 27.53 -22.68
CA HIS A 517 18.81 27.60 -22.62
C HIS A 517 18.23 26.18 -22.37
N SER A 518 17.13 26.13 -21.59
CA SER A 518 15.92 25.31 -21.84
C SER A 518 16.05 23.84 -22.26
N MET A 519 15.82 22.92 -21.31
CA MET A 519 14.96 21.74 -21.52
C MET A 519 14.62 21.10 -20.16
N THR A 520 13.32 20.93 -19.90
CA THR A 520 12.61 20.11 -18.87
C THR A 520 11.53 20.86 -18.08
N HIS A 521 10.55 21.41 -18.81
CA HIS A 521 9.17 21.56 -18.32
C HIS A 521 8.31 20.62 -19.15
N LEU A 522 8.07 19.39 -18.66
CA LEU A 522 7.10 18.42 -19.20
C LEU A 522 7.06 17.20 -18.26
N ALA A 523 6.43 17.37 -17.09
CA ALA A 523 5.98 16.25 -16.24
C ALA A 523 5.03 16.69 -15.10
N VAL A 524 4.86 18.00 -14.85
CA VAL A 524 4.09 18.49 -13.68
C VAL A 524 2.75 19.15 -14.07
N ASP A 525 2.50 19.42 -15.35
CA ASP A 525 1.29 20.13 -15.81
C ASP A 525 0.11 19.22 -16.25
N VAL A 526 0.23 17.90 -16.16
CA VAL A 526 -0.88 16.98 -16.52
C VAL A 526 -1.73 16.57 -15.30
N MET A 527 -1.23 16.69 -14.06
CA MET A 527 -2.02 16.36 -12.86
C MET A 527 -2.78 17.56 -12.24
N TYR A 528 -2.45 18.80 -12.62
CA TYR A 528 -3.14 20.00 -12.09
C TYR A 528 -4.31 20.48 -12.97
N ALA A 529 -4.42 20.00 -14.22
CA ALA A 529 -5.48 20.39 -15.15
C ALA A 529 -6.78 19.55 -15.00
N GLU A 530 -6.70 18.30 -14.53
CA GLU A 530 -7.89 17.45 -14.34
C GLU A 530 -8.66 17.73 -13.03
N TRP A 531 -8.07 18.41 -12.05
CA TRP A 531 -8.77 18.79 -10.81
C TRP A 531 -9.51 20.12 -10.91
N ARG A 532 -9.17 20.99 -11.87
CA ARG A 532 -9.78 22.32 -12.02
C ARG A 532 -11.04 22.33 -12.88
N TRP A 533 -11.35 21.23 -13.57
CA TRP A 533 -12.54 21.09 -14.41
C TRP A 533 -13.74 20.43 -13.69
N LEU A 534 -13.52 19.81 -12.52
CA LEU A 534 -14.58 19.12 -11.75
C LEU A 534 -15.18 19.93 -10.60
N CYS A 535 -14.70 21.16 -10.35
CA CYS A 535 -15.20 22.02 -9.27
C CYS A 535 -15.93 23.29 -9.73
N ASP A 536 -16.06 23.55 -11.04
CA ASP A 536 -16.64 24.82 -11.55
C ASP A 536 -17.97 24.68 -12.32
N GLU A 537 -18.57 23.48 -12.37
CA GLU A 537 -19.93 23.29 -12.90
C GLU A 537 -20.78 22.42 -11.97
N ARG A 538 -21.26 23.02 -10.88
CA ARG A 538 -22.54 22.70 -10.21
C ARG A 538 -22.67 23.61 -9.00
N TRP A 539 -23.18 24.82 -9.18
CA TRP A 539 -23.98 25.57 -8.20
C TRP A 539 -24.47 26.87 -8.86
N THR A 540 -25.25 26.76 -9.93
CA THR A 540 -26.15 27.85 -10.38
C THR A 540 -27.43 27.24 -10.91
N SER A 541 -28.39 26.99 -10.01
CA SER A 541 -29.79 26.84 -10.37
C SER A 541 -30.64 27.31 -9.20
N GLU A 542 -31.16 28.52 -9.39
CA GLU A 542 -32.48 29.02 -9.00
C GLU A 542 -33.17 28.34 -7.81
N ILE A 543 -33.22 29.04 -6.68
CA ILE A 543 -34.28 28.87 -5.68
C ILE A 543 -35.14 30.14 -5.73
N THR A 544 -36.32 30.01 -6.33
CA THR A 544 -37.44 30.95 -6.18
C THR A 544 -37.91 31.00 -4.71
N PRO A 545 -38.19 32.18 -4.13
CA PRO A 545 -38.81 32.29 -2.83
C PRO A 545 -40.34 32.33 -2.97
N GLN A 546 -41.06 31.52 -2.19
CA GLN A 546 -42.47 31.77 -1.86
C GLN A 546 -42.67 31.69 -0.34
N PRO A 547 -43.60 32.49 0.21
CA PRO A 547 -43.58 32.94 1.59
C PRO A 547 -44.70 32.28 2.43
N TRP A 548 -44.86 32.77 3.68
CA TRP A 548 -45.93 32.50 4.68
C TRP A 548 -45.45 31.48 5.74
N PHE A 549 -45.25 31.83 7.02
CA PHE A 549 -46.12 32.58 7.93
C PHE A 549 -45.35 33.63 8.75
N ALA A 550 -45.92 34.83 8.80
CA ALA A 550 -45.74 35.78 9.89
C ALA A 550 -46.88 35.57 10.90
N ASN A 551 -46.55 35.45 12.19
CA ASN A 551 -47.24 36.06 13.33
C ASN A 551 -46.84 35.38 14.63
N LEU A 552 -45.97 36.04 15.40
CA LEU A 552 -46.29 36.50 16.76
C LEU A 552 -45.14 37.38 17.26
N ARG A 553 -45.49 38.65 17.47
CA ARG A 553 -44.70 39.68 18.16
C ARG A 553 -44.72 39.43 19.68
N THR A 554 -43.77 40.11 20.35
CA THR A 554 -43.82 40.66 21.73
C THR A 554 -43.75 39.60 22.86
N ASP A 555 -42.84 39.66 23.85
CA ASP A 555 -42.32 40.81 24.59
C ASP A 555 -40.90 40.63 25.18
N LEU A 556 -40.34 41.79 25.54
CA LEU A 556 -39.22 42.15 26.44
C LEU A 556 -38.84 41.08 27.50
N ILE A 557 -37.57 40.96 27.92
CA ILE A 557 -36.96 41.80 28.98
C ILE A 557 -35.42 41.75 28.89
N VAL A 558 -34.82 42.94 28.89
CA VAL A 558 -33.41 43.24 29.22
C VAL A 558 -33.32 43.39 30.75
N LEU A 559 -32.20 42.93 31.34
CA LEU A 559 -31.49 43.43 32.54
C LEU A 559 -30.82 42.21 33.23
N GLY A 560 -29.51 42.16 33.46
CA GLY A 560 -28.43 43.13 33.25
C GLY A 560 -27.06 42.47 33.37
#